data_AF-A0A540WR87-F1
#
_entry.id   AF-A0A540WR87-F1
#
_cell.length_a   1.000
_cell.length_b   1.000
_cell.length_c   1.000
_cell.angle_alpha   90.00
_cell.angle_beta   90.00
_cell.angle_gamma   90.00
#
_symmetry.space_group_name_H-M   'P 1'
#
loop_
_entity.id
_entity.type
_entity.pdbx_description
1 polymer ?
#
loop_
_entity_poly.entity_id
_entity_poly.type
_entity_poly.pdbx_seq_one_letter_code
_entity_poly.pdbx_strand_id
1 'polypeptide(L)'
;MVDVNEPCLGCAIARGEHRPVGGILARAPGLVLHGVAGPSPVPGWVVISSEHHARAWYELDDATARELGAFAARVMRAQRAVLGAEHAYAFAIGDVLRHCHLHLVPRFRDTPQRLWGRAVFDAAPADHLPAEALEAAARSLAASLTD
;
A
#
# COMPACT_ATOMS: atom_id res chain seq x y z
N MET A 1 -21.72 7.97 -0.11
CA MET A 1 -20.27 7.71 -0.06
C MET A 1 -19.58 9.06 0.00
N VAL A 2 -18.65 9.28 0.93
CA VAL A 2 -17.83 10.51 0.94
C VAL A 2 -16.95 10.46 -0.31
N ASP A 3 -16.86 11.55 -1.06
CA ASP A 3 -15.94 11.64 -2.19
C ASP A 3 -14.50 11.70 -1.64
N VAL A 4 -13.70 10.67 -1.95
CA VAL A 4 -12.30 10.58 -1.52
C VAL A 4 -11.37 11.49 -2.32
N ASN A 5 -11.89 12.21 -3.31
CA ASN A 5 -11.14 13.12 -4.16
C ASN A 5 -11.29 14.59 -3.76
N GLU A 6 -12.25 14.94 -2.89
CA GLU A 6 -12.53 16.32 -2.49
C GLU A 6 -12.82 16.44 -0.98
N PRO A 7 -11.81 16.76 -0.15
CA PRO A 7 -10.38 16.88 -0.48
C PRO A 7 -9.73 15.51 -0.79
N CYS A 8 -8.66 15.51 -1.59
CA CYS A 8 -7.98 14.27 -2.00
C CYS A 8 -7.38 13.50 -0.82
N LEU A 9 -7.83 12.26 -0.62
CA LEU A 9 -7.35 11.35 0.43
C LEU A 9 -5.86 11.01 0.28
N GLY A 10 -5.37 10.81 -0.95
CA GLY A 10 -3.95 10.54 -1.21
C GLY A 10 -3.06 11.69 -0.74
N CYS A 11 -3.46 12.92 -1.03
CA CYS A 11 -2.79 14.12 -0.52
C CYS A 11 -2.84 14.21 1.01
N ALA A 12 -3.99 13.94 1.62
CA ALA A 12 -4.12 13.97 3.08
C ALA A 12 -3.20 12.93 3.74
N ILE A 13 -3.05 11.73 3.17
CA ILE A 13 -2.10 10.72 3.65
C ILE A 13 -0.66 11.19 3.48
N ALA A 14 -0.28 11.68 2.29
CA ALA A 14 1.08 12.13 2.01
C ALA A 14 1.53 13.28 2.94
N ARG A 15 0.60 14.15 3.32
CA ARG A 15 0.80 15.25 4.30
C ARG A 15 0.68 14.82 5.77
N GLY A 16 0.29 13.58 6.05
CA GLY A 16 0.10 13.09 7.42
C GLY A 16 -1.19 13.57 8.11
N GLU A 17 -2.12 14.17 7.35
CA GLU A 17 -3.44 14.60 7.83
C GLU A 17 -4.41 13.42 8.00
N HIS A 18 -4.14 12.30 7.31
CA HIS A 18 -4.86 11.04 7.47
C HIS A 18 -3.88 9.91 7.78
N ARG A 19 -4.13 9.16 8.85
CA ARG A 19 -3.29 8.03 9.28
C ARG A 19 -3.91 6.69 8.84
N PRO A 20 -3.40 6.04 7.79
CA PRO A 20 -3.76 4.66 7.47
C PRO A 20 -3.10 3.68 8.46
N VAL A 21 -3.32 2.38 8.27
CA VAL A 21 -2.64 1.33 9.05
C VAL A 21 -1.14 1.59 9.11
N GLY A 22 -0.58 1.68 10.32
CA GLY A 22 0.85 1.96 10.55
C GLY A 22 1.32 3.36 10.18
N GLY A 23 0.49 4.21 9.57
CA GLY A 23 0.87 5.52 9.06
C GLY A 23 1.79 5.45 7.83
N ILE A 24 2.70 6.43 7.73
CA ILE A 24 3.79 6.43 6.73
C ILE A 24 4.90 5.52 7.25
N LEU A 25 5.25 4.51 6.46
CA LEU A 25 6.21 3.46 6.82
C LEU A 25 7.62 3.75 6.28
N ALA A 26 7.71 4.38 5.11
CA ALA A 26 8.97 4.74 4.47
C ALA A 26 8.74 5.82 3.40
N ARG A 27 9.83 6.42 2.93
CA ARG A 27 9.84 7.37 1.81
C ARG A 27 10.92 6.99 0.80
N ALA A 28 10.70 7.38 -0.44
CA ALA A 28 11.69 7.45 -1.51
C ALA A 28 11.50 8.81 -2.23
N PRO A 29 12.42 9.25 -3.10
CA PRO A 29 12.25 10.51 -3.82
C PRO A 29 10.90 10.58 -4.53
N GLY A 30 10.05 11.55 -4.15
CA GLY A 30 8.71 11.78 -4.71
C GLY A 30 7.65 10.73 -4.33
N LEU A 31 7.96 9.76 -3.47
CA LEU A 31 7.08 8.63 -3.13
C LEU A 31 6.96 8.44 -1.62
N VAL A 32 5.77 8.06 -1.19
CA VAL A 32 5.47 7.67 0.20
C VAL A 32 4.95 6.24 0.24
N LEU A 33 5.45 5.44 1.18
CA LEU A 33 4.90 4.12 1.50
C LEU A 33 4.04 4.23 2.75
N HIS A 34 2.80 3.76 2.67
CA HIS A 34 1.87 3.76 3.79
C HIS A 34 1.01 2.50 3.80
N GLY A 35 0.34 2.19 4.91
CA GLY A 35 -0.65 1.11 4.93
C GLY A 35 -1.88 1.42 4.08
N VAL A 36 -2.69 0.42 3.80
CA VAL A 36 -4.01 0.64 3.16
C VAL A 36 -4.92 1.47 4.07
N ALA A 37 -5.66 2.41 3.47
CA ALA A 37 -6.58 3.31 4.16
C ALA A 37 -7.99 2.70 4.27
N GLY A 38 -8.10 1.60 5.02
CA GLY A 38 -9.35 0.88 5.23
C GLY A 38 -9.16 -0.51 5.84
N PRO A 39 -10.25 -1.25 6.08
CA PRO A 39 -10.19 -2.65 6.48
C PRO A 39 -9.43 -3.49 5.46
N SER A 40 -8.74 -4.53 5.92
CA SER A 40 -7.93 -5.40 5.05
C SER A 40 -7.99 -6.85 5.53
N PRO A 41 -8.09 -7.83 4.62
CA PRO A 41 -7.96 -9.25 4.94
C PRO A 41 -6.51 -9.73 4.96
N VAL A 42 -5.54 -8.86 4.62
CA VAL A 42 -4.13 -9.23 4.43
C VAL A 42 -3.22 -8.39 5.33
N PRO A 43 -2.38 -9.02 6.18
CA PRO A 43 -1.36 -8.29 6.93
C PRO A 43 -0.24 -7.84 5.98
N GLY A 44 0.21 -6.61 6.13
CA GLY A 44 1.28 -6.05 5.28
C GLY A 44 0.82 -5.61 3.89
N TRP A 45 -0.49 -5.47 3.65
CA TRP A 45 -0.98 -4.72 2.48
C TRP A 45 -0.62 -3.24 2.67
N VAL A 46 0.32 -2.79 1.83
CA VAL A 46 0.82 -1.41 1.80
C VAL A 46 0.60 -0.80 0.42
N VAL A 47 0.71 0.52 0.36
CA VAL A 47 0.47 1.33 -0.83
C VAL A 47 1.64 2.29 -0.97
N ILE A 48 2.26 2.31 -2.15
CA ILE A 48 3.14 3.40 -2.56
C ILE A 48 2.25 4.44 -3.23
N SER A 49 2.33 5.70 -2.82
CA SER A 49 1.68 6.81 -3.52
C SER A 49 2.66 7.94 -3.80
N SER A 50 2.31 8.80 -4.77
CA SER A 50 3.10 10.01 -5.03
C SER A 50 2.97 10.99 -3.86
N GLU A 51 4.07 11.65 -3.51
CA GLU A 51 4.08 12.66 -2.44
C GLU A 51 3.27 13.91 -2.83
N HIS A 52 3.39 14.33 -4.08
CA HIS A 52 2.57 15.39 -4.67
C HIS A 52 1.36 14.80 -5.42
N HIS A 53 0.34 15.63 -5.61
CA HIS A 53 -0.83 15.21 -6.37
C HIS A 53 -0.44 14.96 -7.83
N ALA A 54 -0.58 13.71 -8.26
CA ALA A 54 -0.54 13.27 -9.63
C ALA A 54 -1.68 12.29 -9.81
N ARG A 55 -2.40 12.31 -10.92
CA ARG A 55 -3.51 11.38 -11.16
C ARG A 55 -3.05 9.93 -11.22
N ALA A 56 -1.97 9.70 -11.95
CA ALA A 56 -1.43 8.38 -12.25
C ALA A 56 0.03 8.51 -12.74
N TRP A 57 0.62 7.40 -13.19
CA TRP A 57 2.05 7.31 -13.51
C TRP A 57 2.48 8.24 -14.64
N TYR A 58 1.57 8.54 -15.58
CA TYR A 58 1.82 9.44 -16.71
C TYR A 58 1.88 10.93 -16.33
N GLU A 59 1.61 11.27 -15.06
CA GLU A 59 1.77 12.64 -14.51
C GLU A 59 2.94 12.74 -13.52
N LEU A 60 3.68 11.65 -13.28
CA LEU A 60 4.89 11.70 -12.46
C LEU A 60 6.03 12.33 -13.26
N ASP A 61 6.92 13.05 -12.57
CA ASP A 61 8.20 13.43 -13.16
C ASP A 61 9.11 12.19 -13.36
N ASP A 62 10.07 12.31 -14.27
CA ASP A 62 10.96 11.22 -14.66
C ASP A 62 11.77 10.65 -13.49
N ALA A 63 12.16 11.49 -12.51
CA ALA A 63 12.92 11.03 -11.37
C ALA A 63 12.04 10.16 -10.45
N THR A 64 10.85 10.64 -10.11
CA THR A 64 9.86 9.91 -9.30
C THR A 64 9.44 8.60 -9.98
N ALA A 65 9.20 8.63 -11.29
CA ALA A 65 8.81 7.46 -12.07
C ALA A 65 9.90 6.37 -12.09
N ARG A 66 11.18 6.76 -12.16
CA ARG A 66 12.31 5.81 -12.11
C ARG A 66 12.47 5.12 -10.76
N GLU A 67 12.20 5.82 -9.67
CA GLU A 67 12.34 5.28 -8.30
C GLU A 67 11.28 4.22 -7.99
N LEU A 68 10.10 4.31 -8.60
CA LEU A 68 8.94 3.47 -8.28
C LEU A 68 9.25 1.97 -8.33
N GLY A 69 9.94 1.50 -9.38
CA GLY A 69 10.24 0.09 -9.55
C GLY A 69 11.21 -0.46 -8.50
N ALA A 70 12.30 0.27 -8.22
CA ALA A 70 13.28 -0.13 -7.22
C ALA A 70 12.67 -0.12 -5.81
N PHE A 71 11.88 0.90 -5.49
CA PHE A 71 11.21 1.02 -4.20
C PHE A 71 10.16 -0.08 -4.00
N ALA A 72 9.31 -0.35 -5.00
CA ALA A 72 8.35 -1.46 -4.94
C ALA A 72 9.06 -2.82 -4.73
N ALA A 73 10.14 -3.09 -5.46
CA ALA A 73 10.91 -4.31 -5.29
C ALA A 73 11.51 -4.44 -3.88
N ARG A 74 12.01 -3.35 -3.30
CA ARG A 74 12.51 -3.32 -1.92
C ARG A 74 11.42 -3.70 -0.92
N VAL A 75 10.24 -3.10 -1.04
CA VAL A 75 9.09 -3.36 -0.17
C VAL A 75 8.58 -4.80 -0.32
N MET A 76 8.46 -5.30 -1.55
CA MET A 76 8.02 -6.68 -1.80
C MET A 76 9.01 -7.71 -1.25
N ARG A 77 10.33 -7.44 -1.33
CA ARG A 77 11.34 -8.29 -0.67
C ARG A 77 11.19 -8.27 0.84
N ALA A 78 10.93 -7.10 1.44
CA ALA A 78 10.66 -7.00 2.86
C ALA A 78 9.41 -7.81 3.28
N GLN A 79 8.30 -7.69 2.53
CA GLN A 79 7.10 -8.51 2.75
C GLN A 79 7.41 -10.01 2.79
N ARG A 80 8.29 -10.48 1.89
CA ARG A 80 8.73 -11.89 1.91
C ARG A 80 9.63 -12.21 3.10
N ALA A 81 10.62 -11.37 3.37
CA ALA A 81 11.65 -11.63 4.37
C ALA A 81 11.13 -11.56 5.81
N VAL A 82 10.32 -10.55 6.14
CA VAL A 82 9.94 -10.27 7.54
C VAL A 82 8.52 -10.70 7.89
N LEU A 83 7.63 -10.82 6.90
CA LEU A 83 6.27 -11.32 7.12
C LEU A 83 6.10 -12.78 6.68
N GLY A 84 7.06 -13.33 5.94
CA GLY A 84 6.95 -14.68 5.39
C GLY A 84 6.00 -14.79 4.19
N ALA A 85 5.79 -13.70 3.46
CA ALA A 85 4.98 -13.75 2.25
C ALA A 85 5.60 -14.71 1.22
N GLU A 86 4.78 -15.58 0.64
CA GLU A 86 5.21 -16.51 -0.41
C GLU A 86 5.34 -15.77 -1.75
N HIS A 87 4.42 -14.83 -2.00
CA HIS A 87 4.38 -13.99 -3.19
C HIS A 87 3.91 -12.58 -2.81
N ALA A 88 4.07 -11.61 -3.71
CA ALA A 88 3.50 -10.27 -3.55
C ALA A 88 3.01 -9.78 -4.91
N TYR A 89 1.82 -9.21 -4.93
CA TYR A 89 1.22 -8.61 -6.12
C TYR A 89 1.40 -7.10 -6.13
N ALA A 90 1.47 -6.52 -7.34
CA ALA A 90 1.49 -5.08 -7.54
C ALA A 90 0.31 -4.67 -8.42
N PHE A 91 -0.49 -3.70 -7.97
CA PHE A 91 -1.68 -3.25 -8.68
C PHE A 91 -1.82 -1.72 -8.69
N ALA A 92 -1.99 -1.15 -9.88
CA ALA A 92 -2.35 0.25 -10.09
C ALA A 92 -3.78 0.31 -10.62
N ILE A 93 -4.73 0.78 -9.80
CA ILE A 93 -6.17 0.87 -10.13
C ILE A 93 -6.68 2.23 -9.66
N GLY A 94 -6.99 3.13 -10.58
CA GLY A 94 -7.14 4.57 -10.29
C GLY A 94 -8.55 5.15 -10.50
N ASP A 95 -9.59 4.31 -10.54
CA ASP A 95 -10.97 4.76 -10.81
C ASP A 95 -11.63 5.42 -9.58
N VAL A 96 -11.38 4.89 -8.39
CA VAL A 96 -11.98 5.37 -7.12
C VAL A 96 -11.21 6.58 -6.56
N LEU A 97 -9.91 6.39 -6.30
CA LEU A 97 -9.02 7.45 -5.84
C LEU A 97 -8.16 7.94 -7.01
N ARG A 98 -8.29 9.22 -7.33
CA ARG A 98 -7.64 9.91 -8.45
C ARG A 98 -6.29 10.51 -8.05
N HIS A 99 -5.50 9.72 -7.32
CA HIS A 99 -4.15 10.05 -6.85
C HIS A 99 -3.24 8.86 -7.16
N CYS A 100 -2.04 9.09 -7.68
CA CYS A 100 -1.15 8.05 -8.14
C CYS A 100 -0.77 7.13 -6.98
N HIS A 101 -1.13 5.85 -7.12
CA HIS A 101 -0.82 4.84 -6.12
C HIS A 101 -0.61 3.45 -6.73
N LEU A 102 0.12 2.62 -6.01
CA LEU A 102 0.42 1.24 -6.31
C LEU A 102 0.21 0.40 -5.05
N HIS A 103 -0.80 -0.46 -5.07
CA HIS A 103 -1.01 -1.44 -4.00
C HIS A 103 0.03 -2.56 -4.11
N LEU A 104 0.68 -2.87 -2.99
CA LEU A 104 1.56 -4.03 -2.83
C LEU A 104 0.92 -5.00 -1.84
N VAL A 105 0.39 -6.11 -2.37
CA VAL A 105 -0.42 -7.06 -1.59
C VAL A 105 0.34 -8.37 -1.42
N PRO A 106 0.79 -8.72 -0.20
CA PRO A 106 1.46 -9.99 0.04
C PRO A 106 0.45 -11.15 0.01
N ARG A 107 0.88 -12.30 -0.50
CA ARG A 107 0.16 -13.57 -0.45
C ARG A 107 0.98 -14.55 0.38
N PHE A 108 0.35 -15.16 1.37
CA PHE A 108 0.95 -16.15 2.25
C PHE A 108 0.55 -17.56 1.81
N ARG A 109 1.26 -18.57 2.32
CA ARG A 109 1.00 -19.98 2.05
C ARG A 109 -0.46 -20.37 2.33
N ASP A 110 -0.98 -19.87 3.44
CA ASP A 110 -2.33 -20.21 3.92
C ASP A 110 -3.38 -19.17 3.50
N THR A 111 -3.04 -18.21 2.63
CA THR A 111 -4.02 -17.26 2.08
C THR A 111 -5.05 -18.03 1.25
N PRO A 112 -6.36 -17.97 1.58
CA PRO A 112 -7.39 -18.67 0.83
C PRO A 112 -7.38 -18.27 -0.65
N GLN A 113 -7.56 -19.25 -1.55
CA GLN A 113 -7.48 -19.02 -3.00
C GLN A 113 -8.49 -17.96 -3.51
N ARG A 114 -9.65 -17.83 -2.85
CA ARG A 114 -10.65 -16.78 -3.16
C ARG A 114 -10.13 -15.35 -2.93
N LEU A 115 -9.03 -15.16 -2.22
CA LEU A 115 -8.38 -13.87 -1.95
C LEU A 115 -7.12 -13.68 -2.79
N TRP A 116 -6.88 -14.50 -3.82
CA TRP A 116 -5.69 -14.37 -4.65
C TRP A 116 -5.85 -13.32 -5.74
N GLY A 117 -4.75 -12.63 -6.07
CA GLY A 117 -4.71 -11.67 -7.16
C GLY A 117 -5.70 -10.51 -6.97
N ARG A 118 -6.57 -10.27 -7.97
CA ARG A 118 -7.59 -9.21 -7.91
C ARG A 118 -8.66 -9.46 -6.86
N ALA A 119 -8.99 -10.72 -6.59
CA ALA A 119 -10.11 -11.07 -5.72
C ALA A 119 -9.93 -10.63 -4.26
N VAL A 120 -8.70 -10.28 -3.84
CA VAL A 120 -8.44 -9.70 -2.51
C VAL A 120 -9.17 -8.36 -2.28
N PHE A 121 -9.49 -7.62 -3.34
CA PHE A 121 -10.23 -6.36 -3.26
C PHE A 121 -11.73 -6.58 -2.98
N ASP A 122 -12.23 -7.80 -3.20
CA ASP A 122 -13.63 -8.19 -3.02
C ASP A 122 -13.85 -8.94 -1.69
N ALA A 123 -12.90 -8.84 -0.76
CA ALA A 123 -12.97 -9.53 0.52
C ALA A 123 -14.21 -9.14 1.32
N ALA A 124 -14.85 -10.13 1.94
CA ALA A 124 -16.03 -9.88 2.76
C ALA A 124 -15.62 -9.27 4.11
N PRO A 125 -16.54 -8.60 4.83
CA PRO A 125 -16.25 -8.11 6.18
C PRO A 125 -15.74 -9.19 7.15
N ALA A 126 -16.16 -10.44 6.96
CA ALA A 126 -15.71 -11.59 7.75
C ALA A 126 -14.25 -12.02 7.45
N ASP A 127 -13.67 -11.58 6.33
CA ASP A 127 -12.27 -11.82 5.98
C ASP A 127 -11.33 -10.78 6.62
N HIS A 128 -11.84 -9.65 7.10
CA HIS A 128 -11.02 -8.57 7.64
C HIS A 128 -10.29 -8.98 8.91
N LEU A 129 -9.00 -8.66 8.95
CA LEU A 129 -8.15 -8.92 10.10
C LEU A 129 -8.32 -7.83 11.18
N PRO A 130 -8.07 -8.16 12.46
CA PRO A 130 -8.08 -7.18 13.53
C PRO A 130 -7.00 -6.11 13.31
N ALA A 131 -7.30 -4.87 13.69
CA ALA A 131 -6.39 -3.73 13.54
C ALA A 131 -5.01 -3.98 14.15
N GLU A 132 -4.95 -4.69 15.28
CA GLU A 132 -3.69 -5.06 15.93
C GLU A 132 -2.76 -5.87 15.03
N ALA A 133 -3.30 -6.86 14.30
CA ALA A 133 -2.51 -7.69 13.39
C ALA A 133 -1.99 -6.88 12.19
N LEU A 134 -2.82 -5.97 11.68
CA LEU A 134 -2.46 -5.08 10.58
C LEU A 134 -1.36 -4.09 11.01
N GLU A 135 -1.50 -3.48 12.18
CA GLU A 135 -0.51 -2.56 12.77
C GLU A 135 0.80 -3.28 13.11
N ALA A 136 0.75 -4.52 13.61
CA ALA A 136 1.94 -5.32 13.87
C ALA A 136 2.74 -5.61 12.58
N ALA A 137 2.06 -6.02 11.52
CA ALA A 137 2.70 -6.25 10.22
C ALA A 137 3.30 -4.96 9.64
N ALA A 138 2.59 -3.82 9.77
CA ALA A 138 3.09 -2.53 9.32
C ALA A 138 4.35 -2.09 10.08
N ARG A 139 4.41 -2.29 11.41
CA ARG A 139 5.62 -2.03 12.21
C ARG A 139 6.79 -2.91 11.78
N SER A 140 6.58 -4.20 11.55
CA SER A 140 7.64 -5.11 11.09
C SER A 140 8.19 -4.68 9.71
N LEU A 141 7.32 -4.26 8.80
CA LEU A 141 7.75 -3.71 7.50
C LEU A 141 8.57 -2.43 7.68
N ALA A 142 8.05 -1.46 8.44
CA ALA A 142 8.74 -0.19 8.66
C ALA A 142 10.16 -0.39 9.24
N ALA A 143 10.30 -1.26 10.24
CA ALA A 143 11.59 -1.58 10.85
C ALA A 143 12.59 -2.25 9.90
N SER A 144 12.12 -2.88 8.81
CA SER A 144 12.98 -3.52 7.80
C SER A 144 13.32 -2.61 6.61
N LEU A 145 12.72 -1.42 6.57
CA LEU A 145 12.84 -0.47 5.47
C LEU A 145 13.57 0.81 5.87
N THR A 146 13.95 0.94 7.15
CA THR A 146 14.97 1.88 7.61
C THR A 146 16.33 1.48 7.05
N ASP A 147 17.02 2.43 6.42
CA ASP A 147 18.40 2.26 5.95
C ASP A 147 19.37 1.94 7.09
#